data_AF-A0AAD9X8Y9-F1
#
_entry.id   AF-A0AAD9X8Y9-F1
#
_cell.length_a   1.000
_cell.length_b   1.000
_cell.length_c   1.000
_cell.angle_alpha   90.00
_cell.angle_beta   90.00
_cell.angle_gamma   90.00
#
_symmetry.space_group_name_H-M   'P 1'
#
loop_
_entity.id
_entity.type
_entity.pdbx_description
1 polymer ?
#
loop_
_entity_poly.entity_id
_entity_poly.type
_entity_poly.pdbx_seq_one_letter_code
_entity_poly.pdbx_strand_id
1 'polypeptide(L)'
;MLKFCLEHLETVKNWITINEPLNYAKFGYDIGMAPQVRCSDRKICKAGNSATEPYIVTHNLLLAHATAFRLDREKFQAKQRGRIGLSFVAQYFEPYSESLDDIAAARRAMDFELGWFVEPLVYGDYPRIMREIVKDRLPTFSAQEKKLIRIFRFHRSQLLLIGICQEHPH
;
A
#
# COMPACT_ATOMS: atom_id res chain seq x y z
N MET A 1 11.84 16.05 3.39
CA MET A 1 11.16 16.06 4.70
C MET A 1 11.66 14.95 5.62
N LEU A 2 11.45 13.65 5.33
CA LEU A 2 11.86 12.56 6.24
C LEU A 2 13.33 12.59 6.67
N LYS A 3 14.27 12.80 5.74
CA LYS A 3 15.71 12.90 6.07
C LYS A 3 15.97 13.91 7.20
N PHE A 4 15.35 15.08 7.11
CA PHE A 4 15.46 16.13 8.11
C PHE A 4 14.91 15.67 9.47
N CYS A 5 13.74 15.00 9.49
CA CYS A 5 13.18 14.44 10.72
C CYS A 5 14.13 13.41 11.36
N LEU A 6 14.68 12.49 10.56
CA LEU A 6 15.62 11.47 11.05
C LEU A 6 16.91 12.10 11.60
N GLU A 7 17.41 13.19 11.01
CA GLU A 7 18.61 13.88 11.47
C GLU A 7 18.41 14.61 12.81
N HIS A 8 17.21 15.17 13.06
CA HIS A 8 17.00 16.10 14.19
C HIS A 8 16.20 15.48 15.34
N LEU A 9 15.51 14.35 15.12
CA LEU A 9 14.66 13.70 16.12
C LEU A 9 15.24 12.33 16.52
N GLU A 10 16.53 12.29 16.88
CA GLU A 10 17.27 11.04 17.16
C GLU A 10 16.70 10.21 18.34
N THR A 11 15.89 10.83 19.20
CA THR A 11 15.22 10.19 20.33
C THR A 11 14.02 9.33 19.89
N VAL A 12 13.41 9.64 18.74
CA VAL A 12 12.28 8.88 18.19
C VAL A 12 12.77 7.57 17.60
N LYS A 13 12.25 6.45 18.12
CA LYS A 13 12.67 5.09 17.72
C LYS A 13 11.72 4.39 16.77
N ASN A 14 10.49 4.87 16.63
CA ASN A 14 9.48 4.24 15.78
C ASN A 14 8.89 5.30 14.86
N TRP A 15 8.99 5.06 13.56
CA TRP A 15 8.59 5.98 12.52
C TRP A 15 7.53 5.35 11.63
N ILE A 16 6.50 6.13 11.32
CA ILE A 16 5.55 5.83 10.26
C ILE A 16 5.79 6.85 9.14
N THR A 17 6.05 6.35 7.94
CA THR A 17 6.34 7.18 6.77
C THR A 17 5.08 7.82 6.20
N ILE A 18 4.06 7.00 5.96
CA ILE A 18 2.78 7.36 5.39
C ILE A 18 1.72 6.67 6.25
N ASN A 19 0.66 7.39 6.57
CA ASN A 19 -0.51 6.84 7.23
C ASN A 19 -1.57 6.54 6.16
N GLU A 20 -2.04 5.29 6.09
CA GLU A 20 -3.26 4.93 5.34
C GLU A 20 -3.24 5.33 3.86
N PRO A 21 -2.32 4.78 3.05
CA PRO A 21 -2.21 5.16 1.64
C PRO A 21 -3.51 4.90 0.84
N LEU A 22 -4.34 3.95 1.27
CA LEU A 22 -5.69 3.72 0.71
C LEU A 22 -6.56 4.98 0.77
N ASN A 23 -6.54 5.70 1.89
CA ASN A 23 -7.35 6.90 2.06
C ASN A 23 -6.88 8.04 1.17
N TYR A 24 -5.58 8.15 0.90
CA TYR A 24 -5.07 9.10 -0.10
C TYR A 24 -5.61 8.77 -1.48
N ALA A 25 -5.50 7.51 -1.91
CA ALA A 25 -5.94 7.08 -3.24
C ALA A 25 -7.47 7.21 -3.42
N LYS A 26 -8.25 6.68 -2.47
CA LYS A 26 -9.72 6.64 -2.53
C LYS A 26 -10.33 8.02 -2.32
N PHE A 27 -10.06 8.66 -1.18
CA PHE A 27 -10.74 9.91 -0.85
C PHE A 27 -10.15 11.11 -1.59
N GLY A 28 -8.86 11.11 -1.92
CA GLY A 28 -8.23 12.22 -2.63
C GLY A 28 -8.41 12.19 -4.15
N TYR A 29 -8.44 11.00 -4.75
CA TYR A 29 -8.31 10.82 -6.21
C TYR A 29 -9.37 9.92 -6.87
N ASP A 30 -10.24 9.26 -6.10
CA ASP A 30 -11.37 8.48 -6.63
C ASP A 30 -12.70 9.20 -6.38
N ILE A 31 -13.02 9.51 -5.12
CA ILE A 31 -14.33 10.06 -4.74
C ILE A 31 -14.32 11.55 -4.36
N GLY A 32 -13.15 12.17 -4.27
CA GLY A 32 -13.03 13.62 -4.05
C GLY A 32 -13.53 14.13 -2.70
N MET A 33 -13.35 13.35 -1.63
CA MET A 33 -13.79 13.69 -0.27
C MET A 33 -12.66 14.17 0.66
N ALA A 34 -11.41 14.11 0.20
CA ALA A 34 -10.23 14.59 0.93
C ALA A 34 -9.43 15.59 0.06
N PRO A 35 -8.46 16.34 0.63
CA PRO A 35 -7.64 17.29 -0.10
C PRO A 35 -7.05 16.72 -1.40
N GLN A 36 -6.78 17.63 -2.35
CA GLN A 36 -6.69 17.41 -3.80
C GLN A 36 -8.05 17.40 -4.50
N VAL A 37 -9.08 16.79 -3.89
CA VAL A 37 -10.48 16.81 -4.37
C VAL A 37 -10.56 16.49 -5.87
N ARG A 38 -9.94 15.36 -6.27
CA ARG A 38 -9.87 14.91 -7.65
C ARG A 38 -10.72 13.65 -7.82
N CYS A 39 -11.56 13.66 -8.85
CA CYS A 39 -12.43 12.54 -9.19
C CYS A 39 -12.99 12.75 -10.60
N SER A 40 -13.67 11.74 -11.16
CA SER A 40 -14.33 11.82 -12.45
C SER A 40 -15.69 12.53 -12.40
N ASP A 41 -16.37 12.53 -11.24
CA ASP A 41 -17.64 13.26 -11.09
C ASP A 41 -17.42 14.77 -11.09
N ARG A 42 -17.88 15.44 -12.16
CA ARG A 42 -17.74 16.89 -12.35
C ARG A 42 -18.65 17.73 -11.48
N LYS A 43 -19.65 17.12 -10.83
CA LYS A 43 -20.47 17.79 -9.81
C LYS A 43 -19.71 17.98 -8.50
N ILE A 44 -18.75 17.08 -8.22
CA ILE A 44 -17.94 17.08 -7.01
C ILE A 44 -16.56 17.71 -7.27
N CYS A 45 -15.87 17.28 -8.34
CA CYS A 45 -14.48 17.63 -8.60
C CYS A 45 -14.29 18.41 -9.90
N LYS A 46 -13.54 19.52 -9.82
CA LYS A 46 -13.18 20.36 -10.98
C LYS A 46 -12.27 19.66 -11.98
N ALA A 47 -11.49 18.68 -11.53
CA ALA A 47 -10.55 17.90 -12.33
C ALA A 47 -10.35 16.52 -11.70
N GLY A 48 -9.63 15.64 -12.41
CA GLY A 48 -9.27 14.32 -11.92
C GLY A 48 -9.75 13.20 -12.82
N ASN A 49 -9.27 11.99 -12.56
CA ASN A 49 -9.74 10.79 -13.22
C ASN A 49 -9.68 9.60 -12.26
N SER A 50 -10.84 9.24 -11.72
CA SER A 50 -11.03 8.14 -10.77
C SER A 50 -10.56 6.78 -11.33
N ALA A 51 -10.52 6.63 -12.66
CA ALA A 51 -10.07 5.39 -13.28
C ALA A 51 -8.53 5.28 -13.37
N THR A 52 -7.76 6.34 -13.14
CA THR A 52 -6.29 6.31 -13.35
C THR A 52 -5.50 6.88 -12.17
N GLU A 53 -5.95 7.99 -11.60
CA GLU A 53 -5.19 8.74 -10.60
C GLU A 53 -4.97 7.99 -9.29
N PRO A 54 -5.94 7.20 -8.77
CA PRO A 54 -5.70 6.38 -7.58
C PRO A 54 -4.50 5.44 -7.74
N TYR A 55 -4.32 4.82 -8.92
CA TYR A 55 -3.21 3.93 -9.22
C TYR A 55 -1.87 4.64 -9.35
N ILE A 56 -1.85 5.81 -9.97
CA ILE A 56 -0.64 6.64 -10.10
C ILE A 56 -0.17 7.11 -8.72
N VAL A 57 -1.10 7.59 -7.89
CA VAL A 57 -0.79 8.10 -6.55
C VAL A 57 -0.31 6.97 -5.65
N THR A 58 -1.00 5.84 -5.62
CA THR A 58 -0.57 4.66 -4.85
C THR A 58 0.83 4.20 -5.26
N HIS A 59 1.15 4.18 -6.56
CA HIS A 59 2.48 3.81 -7.04
C HIS A 59 3.57 4.73 -6.48
N ASN A 60 3.35 6.04 -6.56
CA ASN A 60 4.30 7.03 -6.03
C ASN A 60 4.43 6.98 -4.51
N LEU A 61 3.34 6.76 -3.78
CA LEU A 61 3.37 6.59 -2.31
C LEU A 61 4.21 5.37 -1.91
N LEU A 62 4.06 4.25 -2.61
CA LEU A 62 4.83 3.04 -2.38
C LEU A 62 6.33 3.26 -2.66
N LEU A 63 6.67 3.89 -3.77
CA LEU A 63 8.06 4.23 -4.09
C LEU A 63 8.66 5.19 -3.05
N ALA A 64 7.91 6.22 -2.64
CA ALA A 64 8.34 7.16 -1.61
C ALA A 64 8.60 6.44 -0.27
N HIS A 65 7.71 5.52 0.13
CA HIS A 65 7.90 4.69 1.32
C HIS A 65 9.18 3.84 1.22
N ALA A 66 9.39 3.14 0.10
CA ALA A 66 10.56 2.29 -0.06
C ALA A 66 11.87 3.08 -0.10
N THR A 67 11.90 4.25 -0.76
CA THR A 67 13.05 5.16 -0.73
C THR A 67 13.35 5.61 0.70
N ALA A 68 12.33 6.01 1.45
CA ALA A 68 12.43 6.38 2.85
C ALA A 68 12.98 5.24 3.73
N PHE A 69 12.44 4.04 3.57
CA PHE A 69 12.87 2.85 4.29
C PHE A 69 14.35 2.54 4.02
N ARG A 70 14.79 2.59 2.77
CA ARG A 70 16.19 2.35 2.39
C ARG A 70 17.14 3.40 2.97
N LEU A 71 16.75 4.67 2.91
CA LEU A 71 17.52 5.77 3.49
C LEU A 71 17.74 5.57 5.00
N ASP A 72 16.68 5.21 5.74
CA ASP A 72 16.77 4.91 7.17
C ASP A 72 17.73 3.73 7.43
N ARG A 73 17.55 2.61 6.71
CA ARG A 73 18.40 1.42 6.82
C ARG A 73 19.88 1.72 6.59
N GLU A 74 20.18 2.52 5.56
CA GLU A 74 21.54 2.80 5.13
C GLU A 74 22.26 3.83 6.02
N LYS A 75 21.54 4.82 6.54
CA LYS A 75 22.17 5.99 7.19
C LYS A 75 21.88 6.18 8.67
N PHE A 76 20.73 5.70 9.16
CA PHE A 76 20.24 6.09 10.49
C PHE A 76 20.05 4.90 11.41
N GLN A 77 19.58 3.75 10.90
CA GLN A 77 19.20 2.62 11.73
C GLN A 77 20.35 2.08 12.60
N ALA A 78 21.58 1.99 12.08
CA ALA A 78 22.71 1.48 12.84
C ALA A 78 23.03 2.33 14.09
N LYS A 79 22.94 3.67 13.95
CA LYS A 79 23.20 4.63 15.03
C LYS A 79 22.00 4.75 15.97
N GLN A 80 20.82 4.97 15.40
CA GLN A 80 19.62 5.33 16.16
C GLN A 80 18.88 4.11 16.71
N ARG A 81 19.13 2.91 16.15
CA ARG A 81 18.45 1.65 16.47
C ARG A 81 16.92 1.74 16.32
N GLY A 82 16.47 2.60 15.41
CA GLY A 82 15.06 2.83 15.13
C GLY A 82 14.43 1.81 14.18
N ARG A 83 13.11 1.86 14.08
CA ARG A 83 12.27 1.10 13.17
C ARG A 83 11.41 2.05 12.36
N ILE A 84 11.25 1.77 11.08
CA ILE A 84 10.44 2.55 10.16
C ILE A 84 9.42 1.64 9.47
N GLY A 85 8.20 2.13 9.34
CA GLY A 85 7.07 1.39 8.78
C GLY A 85 6.11 2.24 7.96
N LEU A 86 5.06 1.57 7.51
CA LEU A 86 3.90 2.10 6.79
C LEU A 86 2.66 1.63 7.56
N SER A 87 1.74 2.55 7.84
CA SER A 87 0.48 2.20 8.50
C SER A 87 -0.60 1.98 7.45
N PHE A 88 -1.37 0.90 7.60
CA PHE A 88 -2.46 0.54 6.70
C PHE A 88 -3.80 0.67 7.40
N VAL A 89 -4.80 1.11 6.65
CA VAL A 89 -6.21 0.90 6.95
C VAL A 89 -6.75 -0.04 5.87
N ALA A 90 -7.59 -0.97 6.27
CA ALA A 90 -8.31 -1.86 5.36
C ALA A 90 -9.62 -2.28 6.01
N GLN A 91 -10.66 -2.42 5.20
CA GLN A 91 -11.85 -3.14 5.62
C GLN A 91 -11.64 -4.64 5.42
N TYR A 92 -12.12 -5.45 6.37
CA TYR A 92 -12.18 -6.90 6.20
C TYR A 92 -13.47 -7.27 5.47
N PHE A 93 -13.38 -8.16 4.49
CA PHE A 93 -14.52 -8.62 3.69
C PHE A 93 -14.76 -10.10 3.92
N GLU A 94 -15.95 -10.40 4.46
CA GLU A 94 -16.47 -11.76 4.50
C GLU A 94 -17.24 -12.07 3.21
N PRO A 95 -17.19 -13.32 2.70
CA PRO A 95 -18.05 -13.75 1.61
C PRO A 95 -19.53 -13.56 1.99
N TYR A 96 -20.34 -13.09 1.04
CA TYR A 96 -21.78 -12.95 1.25
C TYR A 96 -22.48 -14.30 1.46
N SER A 97 -21.99 -15.35 0.78
CA SER A 97 -22.44 -16.73 0.93
C SER A 97 -21.27 -17.71 0.74
N GLU A 98 -21.55 -19.01 0.88
CA GLU A 98 -20.58 -20.08 0.63
C GLU A 98 -20.33 -20.34 -0.87
N SER A 99 -20.96 -19.57 -1.77
CA SER A 99 -20.71 -19.70 -3.20
C SER A 99 -19.24 -19.38 -3.53
N LEU A 100 -18.68 -20.10 -4.49
CA LEU A 100 -17.30 -19.85 -4.94
C LEU A 100 -17.11 -18.43 -5.49
N ASP A 101 -18.16 -17.85 -6.07
CA ASP A 101 -18.14 -16.49 -6.62
C ASP A 101 -18.03 -15.44 -5.50
N ASP A 102 -18.77 -15.60 -4.41
CA ASP A 102 -18.72 -14.68 -3.26
C ASP A 102 -17.40 -14.82 -2.50
N ILE A 103 -16.89 -16.04 -2.34
CA ILE A 103 -15.57 -16.28 -1.75
C ILE A 103 -14.48 -15.61 -2.60
N ALA A 104 -14.57 -15.75 -3.93
CA ALA A 104 -13.65 -15.07 -4.83
C ALA A 104 -13.82 -13.55 -4.76
N ALA A 105 -15.04 -13.03 -4.68
CA ALA A 105 -15.31 -11.60 -4.57
C ALA A 105 -14.73 -10.97 -3.30
N ALA A 106 -14.90 -11.63 -2.14
CA ALA A 106 -14.32 -11.18 -0.87
C ALA A 106 -12.79 -11.12 -0.93
N ARG A 107 -12.15 -12.15 -1.51
CA ARG A 107 -10.69 -12.15 -1.73
C ARG A 107 -10.25 -11.01 -2.64
N ARG A 108 -10.96 -10.77 -3.74
CA ARG A 108 -10.67 -9.62 -4.62
C ARG A 108 -10.82 -8.29 -3.90
N ALA A 109 -11.84 -8.12 -3.06
CA ALA A 109 -12.01 -6.92 -2.27
C ALA A 109 -10.82 -6.69 -1.31
N MET A 110 -10.39 -7.75 -0.62
CA MET A 110 -9.18 -7.72 0.23
C MET A 110 -7.91 -7.35 -0.55
N ASP A 111 -7.75 -7.84 -1.78
CA ASP A 111 -6.61 -7.48 -2.62
C ASP A 111 -6.61 -6.00 -2.99
N PHE A 112 -7.78 -5.40 -3.27
CA PHE A 112 -7.88 -3.97 -3.57
C PHE A 112 -7.80 -3.06 -2.32
N GLU A 113 -8.07 -3.59 -1.12
CA GLU A 113 -8.04 -2.83 0.13
C GLU A 113 -6.66 -2.91 0.83
N LEU A 114 -6.05 -4.09 0.88
CA LEU A 114 -4.77 -4.32 1.56
C LEU A 114 -3.67 -4.84 0.63
N GLY A 115 -3.99 -5.85 -0.21
CA GLY A 115 -3.01 -6.49 -1.09
C GLY A 115 -2.31 -5.49 -2.02
N TRP A 116 -3.04 -4.47 -2.48
CA TRP A 116 -2.56 -3.40 -3.35
C TRP A 116 -1.31 -2.69 -2.82
N PHE A 117 -1.18 -2.58 -1.49
CA PHE A 117 -0.06 -1.92 -0.84
C PHE A 117 0.93 -2.92 -0.25
N VAL A 118 0.45 -4.04 0.28
CA VAL A 118 1.31 -5.04 0.96
C VAL A 118 2.10 -5.87 -0.04
N GLU A 119 1.48 -6.41 -1.08
CA GLU A 119 2.16 -7.31 -2.02
C GLU A 119 3.37 -6.67 -2.71
N PRO A 120 3.34 -5.40 -3.14
CA PRO A 120 4.54 -4.74 -3.67
C PRO A 120 5.72 -4.74 -2.69
N LEU A 121 5.46 -4.57 -1.39
CA LEU A 121 6.52 -4.51 -0.37
C LEU A 121 7.14 -5.89 -0.07
N VAL A 122 6.39 -6.95 -0.36
CA VAL A 122 6.75 -8.35 -0.07
C VAL A 122 7.31 -9.06 -1.29
N TYR A 123 6.59 -8.99 -2.41
CA TYR A 123 6.87 -9.72 -3.64
C TYR A 123 7.51 -8.83 -4.71
N GLY A 124 7.39 -7.51 -4.60
CA GLY A 124 7.92 -6.59 -5.59
C GLY A 124 7.00 -6.29 -6.76
N ASP A 125 5.73 -6.71 -6.69
CA ASP A 125 4.71 -6.41 -7.71
C ASP A 125 3.32 -6.35 -7.06
N TYR A 126 2.34 -5.82 -7.80
CA TYR A 126 0.95 -5.78 -7.36
C TYR A 126 0.27 -7.15 -7.40
N PRO A 127 -0.85 -7.35 -6.66
CA PRO A 127 -1.64 -8.57 -6.75
C PRO A 127 -2.01 -8.90 -8.20
N ARG A 128 -1.88 -10.17 -8.58
CA ARG A 128 -2.15 -10.63 -9.95
C ARG A 128 -3.55 -10.23 -10.42
N ILE A 129 -4.56 -10.37 -9.55
CA ILE A 129 -5.94 -10.04 -9.91
C ILE A 129 -6.13 -8.55 -10.21
N MET A 130 -5.41 -7.66 -9.52
CA MET A 130 -5.45 -6.23 -9.82
C MET A 130 -4.90 -5.95 -11.21
N ARG A 131 -3.80 -6.62 -11.60
CA ARG A 131 -3.24 -6.49 -12.95
C ARG A 131 -4.25 -6.95 -14.02
N GLU A 132 -4.94 -8.05 -13.79
CA GLU A 132 -5.94 -8.62 -14.71
C GLU A 132 -7.16 -7.71 -14.89
N ILE A 133 -7.65 -7.10 -13.79
CA ILE A 133 -8.83 -6.23 -13.80
C ILE A 133 -8.50 -4.81 -14.29
N VAL A 134 -7.42 -4.22 -13.77
CA VAL A 134 -7.09 -2.80 -13.99
C VAL A 134 -6.30 -2.58 -15.28
N LYS A 135 -5.50 -3.59 -15.69
CA LYS A 135 -4.71 -3.62 -16.93
C LYS A 135 -3.74 -2.42 -17.01
N ASP A 136 -3.70 -1.73 -18.14
CA ASP A 136 -2.73 -0.67 -18.46
C ASP A 136 -2.86 0.57 -17.56
N ARG A 137 -3.97 0.70 -16.82
CA ARG A 137 -4.16 1.79 -15.85
C ARG A 137 -3.36 1.57 -14.57
N LEU A 138 -2.96 0.33 -14.28
CA LEU A 138 -2.10 0.01 -13.14
C LEU A 138 -0.65 0.17 -13.57
N PRO A 139 0.15 1.04 -12.93
CA PRO A 139 1.57 1.17 -13.28
C PRO A 139 2.33 -0.15 -13.11
N THR A 140 3.44 -0.30 -13.83
CA THR A 140 4.35 -1.45 -13.70
C THR A 140 5.66 -0.97 -13.11
N PHE A 141 6.12 -1.62 -12.05
CA PHE A 141 7.45 -1.35 -11.50
C PHE A 141 8.52 -1.79 -12.51
N SER A 142 9.41 -0.86 -12.84
CA SER A 142 10.66 -1.14 -13.56
C SER A 142 11.56 -2.10 -12.76
N ALA A 143 12.57 -2.67 -13.42
CA ALA A 143 13.52 -3.57 -12.76
C ALA A 143 14.23 -2.92 -11.55
N GLN A 144 14.47 -1.62 -11.60
CA GLN A 144 15.06 -0.87 -10.49
C GLN A 144 14.06 -0.66 -9.35
N GLU A 145 12.82 -0.29 -9.68
CA GLU A 145 11.76 -0.11 -8.68
C GLU A 145 11.40 -1.42 -7.98
N LYS A 146 11.37 -2.56 -8.69
CA LYS A 146 11.16 -3.89 -8.08
C LYS A 146 12.22 -4.21 -7.01
N LYS A 147 13.49 -3.85 -7.28
CA LYS A 147 14.58 -4.00 -6.31
C LYS A 147 14.41 -3.06 -5.12
N LEU A 148 13.93 -1.84 -5.36
CA LEU A 148 13.70 -0.83 -4.35
C LEU A 148 12.57 -1.25 -3.41
N ILE A 149 11.39 -1.53 -3.98
CA ILE A 149 10.11 -1.71 -3.30
C ILE A 149 10.04 -2.97 -2.45
N ARG A 150 10.74 -4.04 -2.85
CA ARG A 150 10.79 -5.29 -2.07
C ARG A 150 11.67 -5.12 -0.82
N ILE A 151 11.06 -4.64 0.25
CA ILE A 151 11.71 -4.29 1.52
C ILE A 151 11.49 -5.34 2.61
N PHE A 152 10.44 -6.15 2.51
CA PHE A 152 10.23 -7.28 3.41
C PHE A 152 10.86 -8.55 2.84
N ARG A 153 11.55 -9.28 3.70
CA ARG A 153 12.01 -10.65 3.45
C ARG A 153 11.44 -11.50 4.56
N PHE A 154 10.34 -12.19 4.31
CA PHE A 154 9.81 -13.13 5.31
C PHE A 154 10.71 -14.35 5.38
N HIS A 155 11.17 -14.67 6.59
CA HIS A 155 11.44 -16.06 6.92
C HIS A 155 10.08 -16.79 6.92
N ARG A 156 10.04 -18.02 6.37
CA ARG A 156 8.80 -18.83 6.21
C ARG A 156 7.88 -18.84 7.45
N SER A 157 8.43 -18.69 8.66
CA SER A 157 7.72 -18.67 9.94
C SER A 157 6.94 -17.37 10.25
N GLN A 158 7.11 -16.28 9.48
CA GLN A 158 6.43 -15.00 9.72
C GLN A 158 5.27 -14.70 8.75
N LEU A 159 5.00 -15.59 7.77
CA LEU A 159 3.86 -15.43 6.86
C LEU A 159 2.50 -15.44 7.60
N LEU A 160 2.41 -16.13 8.74
CA LEU A 160 1.19 -16.19 9.55
C LEU A 160 0.76 -14.85 10.17
N LEU A 161 1.67 -13.88 10.32
CA LEU A 161 1.35 -12.59 10.94
C LEU A 161 0.77 -11.55 9.97
N ILE A 162 0.88 -11.79 8.66
CA ILE A 162 0.27 -10.95 7.61
C ILE A 162 -0.88 -11.68 6.92
N GLY A 163 -0.98 -13.00 7.10
CA GLY A 163 -2.22 -13.74 6.96
C GLY A 163 -3.21 -13.35 8.05
N ILE A 164 -3.88 -12.22 7.87
CA ILE A 164 -5.12 -11.90 8.57
C ILE A 164 -6.08 -13.06 8.28
N CYS A 165 -6.24 -13.95 9.27
CA CYS A 165 -7.22 -15.04 9.35
C CYS A 165 -7.30 -15.99 8.14
N GLN A 166 -6.32 -16.88 7.97
CA GLN A 166 -6.61 -18.21 7.41
C GLN A 166 -6.28 -19.27 8.45
N GLU A 167 -7.25 -19.55 9.33
CA GLU A 167 -7.48 -20.85 9.96
C GLU A 167 -8.66 -20.71 10.94
N HIS A 168 -9.85 -21.07 10.48
CA HIS A 168 -10.88 -21.64 11.35
C HIS A 168 -10.88 -23.15 11.05
N PRO A 169 -10.38 -24.00 11.94
CA PRO A 169 -10.68 -25.42 11.88
C PRO A 169 -12.15 -25.61 12.28
N HIS A 170 -12.91 -26.25 11.40
CA HIS A 170 -14.20 -26.86 11.74
C HIS A 170 -14.02 -27.94 12.82
#